data_AF-A0A954QRC2-F1
#
_entry.id   AF-A0A954QRC2-F1
#
_cell.length_a   1.000
_cell.length_b   1.000
_cell.length_c   1.000
_cell.angle_alpha   90.00
_cell.angle_beta   90.00
_cell.angle_gamma   90.00
#
_symmetry.space_group_name_H-M   'P 1'
#
loop_
_entity.id
_entity.type
_entity.pdbx_description
1 polymer ?
#
loop_
_entity_poly.entity_id
_entity_poly.type
_entity_poly.pdbx_seq_one_letter_code
_entity_poly.pdbx_strand_id
1 'polypeptide(L)'
;SETSLIDSETGFYLSADVHDKVQRRLQRWVGWRSIVDGPRFPTAVIDMQFTNDELRTFDMNLVDEVRFNVPLSPATFVLGAPAGAIIVDSREPQEGVVQIHRDVFDASSAEQVKAASQPLKQDSTPTELAAFADLRRTYVLPDGEALRRLGPPFPLSRNYLMRMLRPDYAPERRGTLNAIITWQDGQMSGLPTYYGDLVPTLEHLIGSLLNQPSADIELPADILGVALPGDYLVRSDATHDELLAALSELASQELGRPVRLSFQDVSRVAYVARGTLTLDESKLAKYRNKPSIAINAGEGAGAHGEIINVGDFATLLRELSEYIDVGIIDETTSTDRRLAWSKRSYNHDGQPDSQRLLDPRIALDLVTQQTGITFELQTRTRKVLTLSQPPDRAP
;
A
#
# COMPACT_ATOMS: atom_id res chain seq x y z
N SER A 1 -19.59 -25.97 -9.73
CA SER A 1 -21.01 -26.28 -9.52
C SER A 1 -21.29 -26.41 -8.04
N GLU A 2 -22.56 -26.53 -7.67
CA GLU A 2 -23.00 -26.74 -6.29
C GLU A 2 -23.82 -28.03 -6.21
N THR A 3 -23.50 -28.87 -5.24
CA THR A 3 -24.25 -30.07 -4.92
C THR A 3 -24.63 -30.03 -3.45
N SER A 4 -25.92 -30.16 -3.17
CA SER A 4 -26.44 -30.19 -1.79
C SER A 4 -27.08 -31.54 -1.48
N LEU A 5 -26.81 -32.06 -0.29
CA LEU A 5 -27.51 -33.20 0.28
C LEU A 5 -28.52 -32.66 1.28
N ILE A 6 -29.80 -32.92 1.01
CA ILE A 6 -30.92 -32.50 1.84
C ILE A 6 -31.59 -33.77 2.38
N ASP A 7 -31.88 -33.77 3.68
CA ASP A 7 -32.68 -34.80 4.32
C ASP A 7 -34.10 -34.74 3.76
N SER A 8 -34.55 -35.83 3.13
CA SER A 8 -35.83 -35.85 2.40
C SER A 8 -37.07 -35.78 3.29
N GLU A 9 -36.94 -36.15 4.56
CA GLU A 9 -38.06 -36.14 5.52
C GLU A 9 -38.24 -34.76 6.15
N THR A 10 -37.12 -34.10 6.46
CA THR A 10 -37.12 -32.84 7.22
C THR A 10 -36.83 -31.61 6.38
N GLY A 11 -36.28 -31.78 5.17
CA GLY A 11 -35.83 -30.70 4.32
C GLY A 11 -34.54 -30.01 4.78
N PHE A 12 -33.85 -30.55 5.80
CA PHE A 12 -32.62 -29.94 6.31
C PHE A 12 -31.40 -30.25 5.45
N TYR A 13 -30.51 -29.25 5.32
CA TYR A 13 -29.22 -29.42 4.68
C TYR A 13 -28.32 -30.31 5.53
N LEU A 14 -27.89 -31.45 5.00
CA LEU A 14 -26.89 -32.31 5.64
C LEU A 14 -25.48 -31.95 5.18
N SER A 15 -25.35 -31.51 3.91
CA SER A 15 -24.10 -31.01 3.37
C SER A 15 -24.26 -30.19 2.11
N ALA A 16 -23.32 -29.28 1.87
CA ALA A 16 -23.18 -28.55 0.63
C ALA A 16 -21.74 -28.64 0.15
N ASP A 17 -21.56 -28.95 -1.13
CA ASP A 17 -20.26 -29.01 -1.80
C ASP A 17 -20.30 -28.03 -2.98
N VAL A 18 -19.62 -26.90 -2.81
CA VAL A 18 -19.52 -25.83 -3.79
C VAL A 18 -18.11 -25.86 -4.36
N HIS A 19 -17.95 -25.97 -5.66
CA HIS A 19 -16.64 -25.86 -6.28
C HIS A 19 -16.65 -25.02 -7.55
N ASP A 20 -15.53 -24.38 -7.83
CA ASP A 20 -15.19 -23.84 -9.14
C ASP A 20 -13.98 -24.59 -9.73
N LYS A 21 -13.27 -24.00 -10.68
CA LYS A 21 -12.12 -24.65 -11.34
C LYS A 21 -10.90 -24.80 -10.42
N VAL A 22 -10.81 -24.01 -9.36
CA VAL A 22 -9.59 -23.84 -8.54
C VAL A 22 -9.89 -24.07 -7.06
N GLN A 23 -11.10 -23.71 -6.61
CA GLN A 23 -11.53 -23.77 -5.22
C GLN A 23 -12.67 -24.74 -5.02
N ARG A 24 -12.69 -25.39 -3.85
CA ARG A 24 -13.80 -26.21 -3.37
C ARG A 24 -14.07 -25.89 -1.91
N ARG A 25 -15.35 -25.73 -1.57
CA ARG A 25 -15.84 -25.52 -0.22
C ARG A 25 -16.83 -26.62 0.13
N LEU A 26 -16.57 -27.32 1.23
CA LEU A 26 -17.41 -28.39 1.73
C LEU A 26 -17.94 -28.01 3.11
N GLN A 27 -19.26 -27.92 3.23
CA GLN A 27 -19.96 -27.69 4.50
C GLN A 27 -20.74 -28.92 4.93
N ARG A 28 -20.71 -29.23 6.24
CA ARG A 28 -21.47 -30.33 6.86
C ARG A 28 -22.20 -29.83 8.10
N TRP A 29 -23.48 -30.12 8.21
CA TRP A 29 -24.29 -29.83 9.40
C TRP A 29 -24.56 -31.11 10.16
N VAL A 30 -24.06 -31.21 11.39
CA VAL A 30 -24.10 -32.45 12.19
C VAL A 30 -24.65 -32.21 13.59
N GLY A 31 -25.03 -33.30 14.26
CA GLY A 31 -25.51 -33.26 15.64
C GLY A 31 -26.87 -32.56 15.81
N TRP A 32 -27.82 -32.83 14.92
CA TRP A 32 -29.14 -32.19 14.95
C TRP A 32 -29.91 -32.42 16.26
N ARG A 33 -30.37 -31.34 16.89
CA ARG A 33 -31.23 -31.34 18.08
C ARG A 33 -32.57 -30.67 17.79
N SER A 34 -33.57 -31.00 18.60
CA SER A 34 -34.89 -30.37 18.59
C SER A 34 -35.10 -29.61 19.90
N ILE A 35 -35.81 -28.49 19.84
CA ILE A 35 -36.41 -27.86 21.02
C ILE A 35 -37.87 -28.30 21.09
N VAL A 36 -38.41 -28.50 22.31
CA VAL A 36 -39.83 -28.81 22.50
C VAL A 36 -40.66 -27.70 21.85
N ASP A 37 -41.51 -28.07 20.88
CA ASP A 37 -42.34 -27.18 20.07
C ASP A 37 -41.55 -26.12 19.25
N GLY A 38 -40.25 -26.34 19.02
CA GLY A 38 -39.36 -25.45 18.27
C GLY A 38 -38.75 -26.11 17.04
N PRO A 39 -38.05 -25.32 16.20
CA PRO A 39 -37.35 -25.85 15.04
C PRO A 39 -36.16 -26.74 15.46
N ARG A 40 -35.79 -27.67 14.58
CA ARG A 40 -34.54 -28.42 14.70
C ARG A 40 -33.36 -27.56 14.24
N PHE A 41 -32.21 -27.78 14.86
CA PHE A 41 -30.97 -27.07 14.56
C PHE A 41 -29.75 -28.00 14.68
N PRO A 42 -28.68 -27.78 13.92
CA PRO A 42 -27.43 -28.55 14.05
C PRO A 42 -26.62 -28.05 15.24
N THR A 43 -25.99 -28.96 15.99
CA THR A 43 -25.07 -28.55 17.09
C THR A 43 -23.66 -28.26 16.61
N ALA A 44 -23.32 -28.66 15.38
CA ALA A 44 -22.04 -28.31 14.78
C ALA A 44 -22.16 -28.10 13.27
N VAL A 45 -21.40 -27.13 12.76
CA VAL A 45 -21.21 -26.89 11.32
C VAL A 45 -19.71 -26.94 11.02
N ILE A 46 -19.32 -27.87 10.15
CA ILE A 46 -17.94 -28.04 9.71
C ILE A 46 -17.83 -27.40 8.32
N ASP A 47 -16.84 -26.54 8.14
CA ASP A 47 -16.52 -25.88 6.87
C ASP A 47 -15.07 -26.20 6.49
N MET A 48 -14.86 -26.65 5.27
CA MET A 48 -13.56 -27.00 4.74
C MET A 48 -13.37 -26.31 3.40
N GLN A 49 -12.27 -25.58 3.26
CA GLN A 49 -11.90 -24.95 1.99
C GLN A 49 -10.65 -25.59 1.42
N PHE A 50 -10.72 -25.90 0.13
CA PHE A 50 -9.66 -26.53 -0.64
C PHE A 50 -9.24 -25.62 -1.78
N THR A 51 -7.97 -25.68 -2.16
CA THR A 51 -7.43 -25.05 -3.37
C THR A 51 -6.52 -26.05 -4.05
N ASN A 52 -6.81 -26.39 -5.30
CA ASN A 52 -6.15 -27.48 -6.04
C ASN A 52 -6.16 -28.80 -5.24
N ASP A 53 -7.33 -29.15 -4.68
CA ASP A 53 -7.56 -30.34 -3.83
C ASP A 53 -6.76 -30.40 -2.52
N GLU A 54 -5.95 -29.38 -2.21
CA GLU A 54 -5.28 -29.24 -0.91
C GLU A 54 -6.17 -28.47 0.08
N LEU A 55 -6.40 -29.04 1.26
CA LEU A 55 -7.11 -28.36 2.36
C LEU A 55 -6.33 -27.12 2.79
N ARG A 56 -6.95 -25.95 2.70
CA ARG A 56 -6.39 -24.66 3.11
C ARG A 56 -6.91 -24.22 4.47
N THR A 57 -8.22 -24.37 4.69
CA THR A 57 -8.85 -24.01 5.96
C THR A 57 -9.82 -25.08 6.42
N PHE A 58 -9.92 -25.23 7.74
CA PHE A 58 -10.88 -26.08 8.43
C PHE A 58 -11.45 -25.27 9.59
N ASP A 59 -12.75 -25.05 9.56
CA ASP A 59 -13.49 -24.32 10.60
C ASP A 59 -14.61 -25.21 11.15
N MET A 60 -14.76 -25.22 12.47
CA MET A 60 -15.86 -25.92 13.13
C MET A 60 -16.59 -24.97 14.06
N ASN A 61 -17.85 -24.69 13.74
CA ASN A 61 -18.74 -23.86 14.54
C ASN A 61 -19.58 -24.77 15.43
N LEU A 62 -19.42 -24.63 16.74
CA LEU A 62 -20.21 -25.38 17.73
C LEU A 62 -21.33 -24.50 18.27
N VAL A 63 -22.51 -25.08 18.42
CA VAL A 63 -23.68 -24.41 18.98
C VAL A 63 -23.92 -24.94 20.39
N ASP A 64 -23.57 -24.12 21.38
CA ASP A 64 -23.71 -24.45 22.79
C ASP A 64 -25.15 -24.18 23.29
N GLU A 65 -25.72 -23.03 22.89
CA GLU A 65 -27.07 -22.62 23.28
C GLU A 65 -27.85 -22.02 22.11
N VAL A 66 -29.14 -22.35 22.00
CA VAL A 66 -30.07 -21.73 21.05
C VAL A 66 -31.35 -21.32 21.76
N ARG A 67 -31.82 -20.10 21.45
CA ARG A 67 -33.10 -19.58 21.91
C ARG A 67 -33.87 -19.04 20.70
N PHE A 68 -35.14 -19.44 20.57
CA PHE A 68 -36.04 -18.93 19.53
C PHE A 68 -37.08 -18.01 20.15
N ASN A 69 -37.66 -17.12 19.34
CA ASN A 69 -38.73 -16.21 19.74
C ASN A 69 -38.37 -15.33 20.96
N VAL A 70 -37.07 -15.09 21.17
CA VAL A 70 -36.62 -14.11 22.16
C VAL A 70 -37.02 -12.74 21.63
N PRO A 71 -37.81 -11.94 22.37
CA PRO A 71 -38.16 -10.60 21.93
C PRO A 71 -36.87 -9.77 21.87
N LEU A 72 -36.43 -9.47 20.66
CA LEU A 72 -35.33 -8.55 20.40
C LEU A 72 -35.92 -7.16 20.15
N SER A 73 -35.28 -6.14 20.72
CA SER A 73 -35.65 -4.75 20.41
C SER A 73 -35.44 -4.49 18.92
N PRO A 74 -36.30 -3.71 18.23
CA PRO A 74 -36.00 -3.26 16.87
C PRO A 74 -34.61 -2.58 16.77
N ALA A 75 -34.14 -1.98 17.87
CA ALA A 75 -32.79 -1.42 18.00
C ALA A 75 -31.66 -2.43 17.72
N THR A 76 -31.90 -3.73 17.97
CA THR A 76 -30.94 -4.83 17.71
C THR A 76 -30.67 -5.03 16.22
N PHE A 77 -31.60 -4.61 15.35
CA PHE A 77 -31.49 -4.72 13.90
C PHE A 77 -31.15 -3.39 13.23
N VAL A 78 -30.92 -2.33 14.01
CA VAL A 78 -30.44 -1.08 13.44
C VAL A 78 -28.99 -1.32 13.05
N LEU A 79 -28.69 -1.10 11.77
CA LEU A 79 -27.36 -1.30 11.20
C LEU A 79 -26.41 -0.29 11.84
N GLY A 80 -25.80 -0.74 12.93
CA GLY A 80 -24.72 -0.07 13.59
C GLY A 80 -23.43 -0.27 12.79
N ALA A 81 -22.67 0.79 12.60
CA ALA A 81 -21.34 0.70 12.07
C ALA A 81 -20.39 1.43 13.03
N PRO A 82 -19.42 0.74 13.63
CA PRO A 82 -18.53 1.36 14.61
C PRO A 82 -17.58 2.34 13.93
N ALA A 83 -17.01 3.26 14.71
CA ALA A 83 -15.94 4.13 14.25
C ALA A 83 -14.82 3.33 13.57
N GLY A 84 -14.41 3.77 12.38
CA GLY A 84 -13.41 3.12 11.55
C GLY A 84 -13.97 2.13 10.52
N ALA A 85 -15.27 1.81 10.56
CA ALA A 85 -15.93 1.03 9.53
C ALA A 85 -15.98 1.78 8.18
N ILE A 86 -16.09 1.01 7.11
CA ILE A 86 -16.29 1.52 5.75
C ILE A 86 -17.72 1.16 5.35
N ILE A 87 -18.51 2.17 5.00
CA ILE A 87 -19.88 2.03 4.50
C ILE A 87 -19.85 2.26 2.99
N VAL A 88 -20.40 1.33 2.23
CA VAL A 88 -20.74 1.56 0.82
C VAL A 88 -22.14 2.17 0.79
N ASP A 89 -22.22 3.48 0.56
CA ASP A 89 -23.50 4.18 0.48
C ASP A 89 -24.01 4.21 -0.96
N SER A 90 -24.94 3.30 -1.27
CA SER A 90 -25.55 3.16 -2.60
C SER A 90 -26.63 4.20 -2.91
N ARG A 91 -26.96 5.10 -1.97
CA ARG A 91 -27.95 6.17 -2.17
C ARG A 91 -27.38 7.36 -2.94
N GLU A 92 -26.06 7.54 -2.90
CA GLU A 92 -25.36 8.57 -3.67
C GLU A 92 -25.14 8.06 -5.12
N PRO A 93 -25.34 8.90 -6.15
CA PRO A 93 -25.22 8.51 -7.57
C PRO A 93 -23.79 8.10 -7.98
N GLN A 94 -22.80 8.32 -7.10
CA GLN A 94 -21.50 7.66 -7.13
C GLN A 94 -21.46 6.81 -5.87
N GLU A 95 -21.36 5.48 -5.99
CA GLU A 95 -21.26 4.56 -4.84
C GLU A 95 -20.17 5.04 -3.89
N GLY A 96 -20.59 5.76 -2.84
CA GLY A 96 -19.70 6.49 -1.97
C GLY A 96 -19.15 5.50 -0.97
N VAL A 97 -17.91 5.07 -1.14
CA VAL A 97 -17.19 4.38 -0.07
C VAL A 97 -16.85 5.42 1.00
N VAL A 98 -17.64 5.45 2.07
CA VAL A 98 -17.52 6.43 3.15
C VAL A 98 -16.91 5.74 4.37
N GLN A 99 -15.74 6.21 4.81
CA GLN A 99 -15.20 5.84 6.11
C GLN A 99 -15.86 6.69 7.18
N ILE A 100 -16.38 6.04 8.22
CA ILE A 100 -17.02 6.72 9.35
C ILE A 100 -16.04 6.81 10.52
N HIS A 101 -16.01 7.98 11.16
CA HIS A 101 -15.12 8.30 12.28
C HIS A 101 -15.81 8.22 13.64
N ARG A 102 -17.10 7.88 13.66
CA ARG A 102 -17.94 7.74 14.85
C ARG A 102 -18.84 6.55 14.67
N ASP A 103 -19.30 6.00 15.79
CA ASP A 103 -20.35 4.99 15.77
C ASP A 103 -21.60 5.60 15.13
N VAL A 104 -22.03 4.97 14.04
CA VAL A 104 -23.31 5.25 13.42
C VAL A 104 -24.25 4.19 13.93
N PHE A 105 -25.25 4.57 14.71
CA PHE A 105 -26.23 3.61 15.21
C PHE A 105 -27.28 3.28 14.16
N ASP A 106 -27.48 4.15 13.14
CA ASP A 106 -28.35 3.91 11.99
C ASP A 106 -27.69 4.30 10.65
N ALA A 107 -27.00 3.34 10.03
CA ALA A 107 -26.37 3.53 8.72
C ALA A 107 -27.38 3.79 7.58
N SER A 108 -28.69 3.62 7.84
CA SER A 108 -29.76 3.88 6.88
C SER A 108 -30.17 5.36 6.77
N SER A 109 -29.57 6.27 7.56
CA SER A 109 -29.68 7.72 7.37
C SER A 109 -28.44 8.31 6.67
N ALA A 110 -28.65 8.93 5.49
CA ALA A 110 -27.58 9.59 4.75
C ALA A 110 -26.97 10.76 5.54
N GLU A 111 -27.78 11.49 6.32
CA GLU A 111 -27.30 12.58 7.17
C GLU A 111 -26.45 12.05 8.33
N GLN A 112 -26.82 10.93 8.97
CA GLN A 112 -26.01 10.33 10.03
C GLN A 112 -24.69 9.77 9.50
N VAL A 113 -24.71 9.08 8.34
CA VAL A 113 -23.49 8.61 7.67
C VAL A 113 -22.59 9.78 7.30
N LYS A 114 -23.14 10.87 6.75
CA LYS A 114 -22.40 12.09 6.41
C LYS A 114 -21.86 12.82 7.63
N ALA A 115 -22.62 12.89 8.73
CA ALA A 115 -22.16 13.52 9.97
C ALA A 115 -21.05 12.70 10.65
N ALA A 116 -21.17 11.38 10.64
CA ALA A 116 -20.17 10.48 11.18
C ALA A 116 -18.93 10.35 10.31
N SER A 117 -19.02 10.62 9.01
CA SER A 117 -17.87 10.67 8.09
C SER A 117 -17.10 11.98 8.14
N GLN A 118 -17.63 13.01 8.81
CA GLN A 118 -16.82 14.19 9.08
C GLN A 118 -15.74 13.84 10.11
N PRO A 119 -14.46 14.16 9.84
CA PRO A 119 -13.40 13.93 10.80
C PRO A 119 -13.72 14.69 12.09
N LEU A 120 -13.67 14.00 13.22
CA LEU A 120 -13.64 14.66 14.52
C LEU A 120 -12.40 15.53 14.58
N LYS A 121 -12.58 16.85 14.58
CA LYS A 121 -11.62 17.74 15.23
C LYS A 121 -11.67 17.42 16.72
N GLN A 122 -10.93 16.41 17.11
CA GLN A 122 -10.66 16.16 18.52
C GLN A 122 -9.58 17.15 18.92
N ASP A 123 -9.93 18.04 19.84
CA ASP A 123 -8.96 18.94 20.45
C ASP A 123 -7.81 18.12 21.04
N SER A 124 -6.59 18.58 20.82
CA SER A 124 -5.41 17.90 21.35
C SER A 124 -5.44 17.94 22.88
N THR A 125 -5.26 16.79 23.50
CA THR A 125 -5.09 16.64 24.94
C THR A 125 -3.83 17.38 25.42
N PRO A 126 -3.73 17.75 26.71
CA PRO A 126 -2.50 18.35 27.25
C PRO A 126 -1.25 17.49 27.02
N THR A 127 -1.39 16.16 27.08
CA THR A 127 -0.31 15.21 26.79
C THR A 127 0.13 15.28 25.33
N GLU A 128 -0.81 15.31 24.38
CA GLU A 128 -0.50 15.48 22.95
C GLU A 128 0.18 16.83 22.69
N LEU A 129 -0.31 17.91 23.29
CA LEU A 129 0.30 19.24 23.15
C LEU A 129 1.74 19.27 23.66
N ALA A 130 2.02 18.64 24.81
CA ALA A 130 3.37 18.50 25.34
C ALA A 130 4.25 17.64 24.43
N ALA A 131 3.73 16.52 23.92
CA ALA A 131 4.44 15.68 22.96
C ALA A 131 4.75 16.41 21.65
N PHE A 132 3.81 17.22 21.13
CA PHE A 132 4.05 18.03 19.93
C PHE A 132 5.13 19.09 20.16
N ALA A 133 5.16 19.72 21.33
CA ALA A 133 6.23 20.65 21.67
C ALA A 133 7.60 19.94 21.71
N ASP A 134 7.67 18.76 22.31
CA ASP A 134 8.89 17.95 22.32
C ASP A 134 9.32 17.47 20.93
N LEU A 135 8.37 17.04 20.10
CA LEU A 135 8.62 16.67 18.70
C LEU A 135 9.15 17.84 17.90
N ARG A 136 8.54 19.02 17.98
CA ARG A 136 9.02 20.23 17.28
C ARG A 136 10.43 20.64 17.71
N ARG A 137 10.82 20.34 18.95
CA ARG A 137 12.17 20.58 19.46
C ARG A 137 13.17 19.52 18.98
N THR A 138 12.73 18.27 18.85
CA THR A 138 13.61 17.13 18.56
C THR A 138 13.77 16.90 17.04
N TYR A 139 12.66 16.98 16.31
CA TYR A 139 12.60 16.84 14.86
C TYR A 139 12.83 18.22 14.24
N VAL A 140 14.10 18.62 14.23
CA VAL A 140 14.56 19.85 13.57
C VAL A 140 15.58 19.47 12.52
N LEU A 141 15.49 20.06 11.33
CA LEU A 141 16.55 19.97 10.33
C LEU A 141 17.40 21.26 10.40
N PRO A 142 18.65 21.20 10.88
CA PRO A 142 19.54 22.36 10.94
C PRO A 142 19.73 23.03 9.58
N ASP A 143 20.00 24.34 9.59
CA ASP A 143 20.27 25.09 8.36
C ASP A 143 21.50 24.53 7.62
N GLY A 144 21.36 24.37 6.30
CA GLY A 144 22.39 23.76 5.45
C GLY A 144 22.38 22.23 5.42
N GLU A 145 21.64 21.54 6.29
CA GLU A 145 21.43 20.10 6.17
C GLU A 145 20.28 19.80 5.20
N ALA A 146 20.54 18.92 4.22
CA ALA A 146 19.53 18.45 3.27
C ALA A 146 18.74 17.23 3.79
N LEU A 147 19.40 16.38 4.60
CA LEU A 147 18.83 15.16 5.14
C LEU A 147 19.38 14.91 6.55
N ARG A 148 18.50 14.59 7.50
CA ARG A 148 18.88 14.18 8.84
C ARG A 148 18.16 12.89 9.24
N ARG A 149 18.93 11.92 9.75
CA ARG A 149 18.41 10.68 10.34
C ARG A 149 18.25 10.83 11.85
N LEU A 150 17.09 10.44 12.37
CA LEU A 150 16.80 10.28 13.80
C LEU A 150 16.63 8.79 14.07
N GLY A 151 17.72 8.12 14.47
CA GLY A 151 17.71 6.68 14.78
C GLY A 151 17.15 6.36 16.17
N PRO A 152 16.86 5.08 16.46
CA PRO A 152 16.50 4.62 17.81
C PRO A 152 17.65 4.80 18.81
N PRO A 153 17.37 4.91 20.13
CA PRO A 153 16.04 4.88 20.74
C PRO A 153 15.28 6.19 20.51
N PHE A 154 14.00 6.06 20.19
CA PHE A 154 13.14 7.22 19.91
C PHE A 154 12.63 7.87 21.21
N PRO A 155 12.34 9.19 21.21
CA PRO A 155 11.66 9.83 22.32
C PRO A 155 10.22 9.30 22.45
N LEU A 156 9.67 9.24 23.67
CA LEU A 156 8.28 8.81 23.90
C LEU A 156 7.25 9.65 23.13
N SER A 157 7.57 10.92 22.87
CA SER A 157 6.75 11.83 22.07
C SER A 157 6.56 11.35 20.63
N ARG A 158 7.42 10.47 20.11
CA ARG A 158 7.29 9.84 18.78
C ARG A 158 5.97 9.10 18.59
N ASN A 159 5.37 8.57 19.65
CA ASN A 159 4.05 7.93 19.59
C ASN A 159 2.96 8.88 19.06
N TYR A 160 3.20 10.20 19.11
CA TYR A 160 2.30 11.25 18.64
C TYR A 160 2.74 11.87 17.30
N LEU A 161 3.83 11.40 16.67
CA LEU A 161 4.33 11.97 15.41
C LEU A 161 3.28 11.92 14.31
N MET A 162 2.64 10.76 14.13
CA MET A 162 1.57 10.59 13.14
C MET A 162 0.43 11.57 13.35
N ARG A 163 0.02 11.76 14.61
CA ARG A 163 -1.05 12.68 15.00
C ARG A 163 -0.66 14.14 14.72
N MET A 164 0.61 14.49 14.90
CA MET A 164 1.13 15.83 14.60
C MET A 164 1.14 16.10 13.09
N LEU A 165 1.59 15.13 12.28
CA LEU A 165 1.64 15.25 10.82
C LEU A 165 0.26 15.14 10.18
N ARG A 166 -0.65 14.39 10.82
CA ARG A 166 -2.01 14.12 10.38
C ARG A 166 -2.98 14.18 11.56
N PRO A 167 -3.60 15.34 11.82
CA PRO A 167 -4.58 15.50 12.90
C PRO A 167 -5.80 14.58 12.78
N ASP A 168 -6.07 14.05 11.59
CA ASP A 168 -7.13 13.08 11.30
C ASP A 168 -6.72 11.61 11.57
N TYR A 169 -5.45 11.35 11.88
CA TYR A 169 -4.93 10.00 12.09
C TYR A 169 -5.42 9.41 13.41
N ALA A 170 -5.97 8.20 13.35
CA ALA A 170 -6.37 7.41 14.51
C ALA A 170 -5.16 6.58 15.00
N PRO A 171 -4.71 6.76 16.25
CA PRO A 171 -3.47 6.17 16.77
C PRO A 171 -3.48 4.63 16.85
N GLU A 172 -4.64 3.97 16.75
CA GLU A 172 -4.78 2.53 16.97
C GLU A 172 -4.32 1.65 15.79
N ARG A 173 -3.92 2.23 14.65
CA ARG A 173 -3.80 1.48 13.38
C ARG A 173 -2.40 0.95 13.00
N ARG A 174 -1.42 0.96 13.92
CA ARG A 174 -0.06 0.32 13.90
C ARG A 174 1.01 1.32 14.32
N GLY A 175 2.02 0.87 15.05
CA GLY A 175 3.18 1.70 15.39
C GLY A 175 3.95 2.10 14.13
N THR A 176 4.34 3.37 14.02
CA THR A 176 5.26 3.82 12.96
C THR A 176 6.66 3.35 13.32
N LEU A 177 7.23 2.42 12.54
CA LEU A 177 8.62 2.04 12.73
C LEU A 177 9.55 3.16 12.25
N ASN A 178 9.29 3.69 11.05
CA ASN A 178 10.13 4.67 10.38
C ASN A 178 9.25 5.65 9.57
N ALA A 179 9.68 6.91 9.45
CA ALA A 179 8.98 7.94 8.70
C ALA A 179 9.96 8.77 7.86
N ILE A 180 9.58 9.08 6.62
CA ILE A 180 10.21 10.14 5.82
C ILE A 180 9.33 11.39 5.95
N ILE A 181 9.92 12.49 6.40
CA ILE A 181 9.26 13.74 6.78
C ILE A 181 9.86 14.85 5.94
N THR A 182 9.02 15.60 5.23
CA THR A 182 9.45 16.78 4.50
C THR A 182 9.59 17.96 5.46
N TRP A 183 10.71 18.68 5.36
CA TRP A 183 11.00 19.87 6.14
C TRP A 183 11.04 21.09 5.23
N GLN A 184 10.24 22.10 5.57
CA GLN A 184 10.17 23.35 4.84
C GLN A 184 9.86 24.50 5.79
N ASP A 185 10.64 25.58 5.74
CA ASP A 185 10.39 26.82 6.50
C ASP A 185 10.15 26.59 8.01
N GLY A 186 10.93 25.69 8.62
CA GLY A 186 10.81 25.36 10.05
C GLY A 186 9.62 24.48 10.40
N GLN A 187 8.89 23.98 9.40
CA GLN A 187 7.71 23.13 9.57
C GLN A 187 7.94 21.74 8.99
N MET A 188 7.43 20.75 9.71
CA MET A 188 7.30 19.38 9.21
C MET A 188 6.01 19.26 8.43
N SER A 189 6.10 18.68 7.24
CA SER A 189 4.96 18.30 6.42
C SER A 189 5.22 16.96 5.75
N GLY A 190 4.23 16.46 5.03
CA GLY A 190 4.30 15.19 4.32
C GLY A 190 3.54 14.08 5.02
N LEU A 191 3.11 13.11 4.20
CA LEU A 191 2.57 11.87 4.71
C LEU A 191 3.76 10.98 5.09
N PRO A 192 3.85 10.52 6.34
CA PRO A 192 4.87 9.55 6.70
C PRO A 192 4.68 8.31 5.83
N THR A 193 5.70 7.98 5.05
CA THR A 193 5.70 6.77 4.23
C THR A 193 5.77 5.56 5.14
N TYR A 194 4.68 4.81 5.22
CA TYR A 194 4.58 3.64 6.08
C TYR A 194 5.22 2.44 5.38
N TYR A 195 6.40 2.02 5.85
CA TYR A 195 7.09 0.82 5.36
C TYR A 195 6.91 -0.38 6.31
N GLY A 196 5.66 -0.70 6.66
CA GLY A 196 5.36 -1.97 7.35
C GLY A 196 6.25 -2.28 8.56
N ASP A 197 6.56 -3.56 8.74
CA ASP A 197 7.53 -4.05 9.72
C ASP A 197 8.99 -3.99 9.22
N LEU A 198 9.25 -3.24 8.14
CA LEU A 198 10.54 -3.24 7.45
C LEU A 198 11.44 -2.11 7.97
N VAL A 199 12.68 -2.47 8.27
CA VAL A 199 13.76 -1.52 8.52
C VAL A 199 14.23 -0.98 7.17
N PRO A 200 14.22 0.35 6.93
CA PRO A 200 14.68 0.92 5.67
C PRO A 200 16.12 0.49 5.39
N THR A 201 16.38 0.08 4.15
CA THR A 201 17.74 -0.13 3.67
C THR A 201 18.24 1.07 2.89
N LEU A 202 19.54 1.12 2.58
CA LEU A 202 20.09 2.16 1.70
C LEU A 202 19.37 2.19 0.34
N GLU A 203 19.10 1.02 -0.24
CA GLU A 203 18.32 0.90 -1.48
C GLU A 203 16.94 1.58 -1.38
N HIS A 204 16.21 1.30 -0.30
CA HIS A 204 14.89 1.92 -0.06
C HIS A 204 15.00 3.44 0.02
N LEU A 205 16.01 3.96 0.71
CA LEU A 205 16.21 5.41 0.83
C LEU A 205 16.63 6.05 -0.49
N ILE A 206 17.46 5.38 -1.30
CA ILE A 206 17.81 5.84 -2.65
C ILE A 206 16.54 5.97 -3.50
N GLY A 207 15.72 4.92 -3.56
CA GLY A 207 14.47 4.94 -4.34
C GLY A 207 13.47 5.98 -3.84
N SER A 208 13.40 6.20 -2.54
CA SER A 208 12.41 7.10 -1.92
C SER A 208 12.82 8.57 -1.90
N LEU A 209 14.12 8.87 -1.74
CA LEU A 209 14.62 10.24 -1.61
C LEU A 209 15.17 10.79 -2.93
N LEU A 210 15.85 9.97 -3.71
CA LEU A 210 16.43 10.38 -5.00
C LEU A 210 15.50 10.06 -6.19
N ASN A 211 14.41 9.34 -5.93
CA ASN A 211 13.50 8.82 -6.96
C ASN A 211 14.24 8.00 -8.03
N GLN A 212 15.35 7.35 -7.66
CA GLN A 212 16.18 6.58 -8.58
C GLN A 212 15.59 5.16 -8.78
N PRO A 213 15.30 4.73 -10.02
CA PRO A 213 14.84 3.37 -10.30
C PRO A 213 15.91 2.31 -9.98
N SER A 214 15.51 1.12 -9.56
CA SER A 214 16.43 0.01 -9.26
C SER A 214 17.31 -0.37 -10.45
N ALA A 215 16.75 -0.36 -11.67
CA ALA A 215 17.47 -0.62 -12.92
C ALA A 215 18.62 0.38 -13.22
N ASP A 216 18.71 1.49 -12.48
CA ASP A 216 19.77 2.49 -12.60
C ASP A 216 20.67 2.54 -11.35
N ILE A 217 20.70 1.47 -10.55
CA ILE A 217 21.53 1.38 -9.36
C ILE A 217 22.53 0.23 -9.54
N GLU A 218 23.81 0.57 -9.63
CA GLU A 218 24.93 -0.36 -9.72
C GLU A 218 25.77 -0.29 -8.46
N LEU A 219 25.18 -0.75 -7.36
CA LEU A 219 25.82 -0.85 -6.06
C LEU A 219 25.89 -2.32 -5.62
N PRO A 220 26.96 -2.75 -4.92
CA PRO A 220 27.03 -4.07 -4.32
C PRO A 220 25.85 -4.36 -3.38
N ALA A 221 25.33 -5.59 -3.39
CA ALA A 221 24.18 -5.98 -2.58
C ALA A 221 24.42 -5.80 -1.06
N ASP A 222 25.66 -5.98 -0.58
CA ASP A 222 26.04 -5.73 0.81
C ASP A 222 25.92 -4.26 1.21
N ILE A 223 26.01 -3.33 0.25
CA ILE A 223 25.83 -1.89 0.47
C ILE A 223 24.36 -1.50 0.34
N LEU A 224 23.65 -2.03 -0.66
CA LEU A 224 22.20 -1.78 -0.83
C LEU A 224 21.37 -2.27 0.36
N GLY A 225 21.75 -3.43 0.90
CA GLY A 225 21.09 -4.07 2.03
C GLY A 225 21.43 -3.47 3.40
N VAL A 226 22.26 -2.42 3.48
CA VAL A 226 22.60 -1.79 4.77
C VAL A 226 21.34 -1.25 5.43
N ALA A 227 21.03 -1.79 6.61
CA ALA A 227 19.90 -1.36 7.42
C ALA A 227 20.17 0.03 8.02
N LEU A 228 19.27 0.96 7.77
CA LEU A 228 19.31 2.33 8.27
C LEU A 228 18.00 2.62 9.01
N PRO A 229 17.80 2.08 10.23
CA PRO A 229 16.59 2.37 11.02
C PRO A 229 16.55 3.83 11.47
N GLY A 230 15.37 4.44 11.41
CA GLY A 230 15.15 5.80 11.90
C GLY A 230 14.05 6.55 11.15
N ASP A 231 13.78 7.76 11.64
CA ASP A 231 13.03 8.76 10.88
C ASP A 231 14.00 9.64 10.09
N TYR A 232 13.54 10.14 8.95
CA TYR A 232 14.31 10.95 8.03
C TYR A 232 13.63 12.29 7.83
N LEU A 233 14.30 13.38 8.21
CA LEU A 233 13.89 14.73 7.86
C LEU A 233 14.60 15.12 6.58
N VAL A 234 13.84 15.48 5.55
CA VAL A 234 14.34 15.79 4.21
C VAL A 234 13.94 17.22 3.87
N ARG A 235 14.89 18.07 3.52
CA ARG A 235 14.58 19.44 3.09
C ARG A 235 13.82 19.41 1.77
N SER A 236 12.72 20.16 1.66
CA SER A 236 11.86 20.15 0.47
C SER A 236 12.53 20.65 -0.81
N ASP A 237 13.54 21.50 -0.68
CA ASP A 237 14.32 22.11 -1.77
C ASP A 237 15.71 21.48 -1.92
N ALA A 238 16.00 20.40 -1.20
CA ALA A 238 17.27 19.69 -1.35
C ALA A 238 17.44 19.18 -2.78
N THR A 239 18.60 19.47 -3.36
CA THR A 239 19.00 18.93 -4.66
C THR A 239 19.34 17.45 -4.55
N HIS A 240 19.30 16.74 -5.69
CA HIS A 240 19.72 15.34 -5.74
C HIS A 240 21.16 15.14 -5.25
N ASP A 241 22.08 16.06 -5.57
CA ASP A 241 23.48 15.96 -5.17
C ASP A 241 23.66 16.13 -3.65
N GLU A 242 22.90 17.03 -3.02
CA GLU A 242 22.91 17.20 -1.56
C GLU A 242 22.35 15.97 -0.84
N LEU A 243 21.24 15.41 -1.33
CA LEU A 243 20.66 14.18 -0.78
C LEU A 243 21.60 12.99 -0.98
N LEU A 244 22.26 12.90 -2.13
CA LEU A 244 23.23 11.86 -2.45
C LEU A 244 24.46 11.92 -1.53
N ALA A 245 24.96 13.12 -1.26
CA ALA A 245 26.05 13.34 -0.32
C ALA A 245 25.65 12.92 1.09
N ALA A 246 24.46 13.29 1.55
CA ALA A 246 23.96 12.89 2.86
C ALA A 246 23.75 11.37 2.98
N LEU A 247 23.22 10.72 1.95
CA LEU A 247 23.10 9.25 1.90
C LEU A 247 24.46 8.55 1.92
N SER A 248 25.47 9.11 1.23
CA SER A 248 26.84 8.62 1.27
C SER A 248 27.42 8.68 2.68
N GLU A 249 27.17 9.79 3.39
CA GLU A 249 27.60 9.95 4.78
C GLU A 249 26.91 8.95 5.71
N LEU A 250 25.58 8.80 5.61
CA LEU A 250 24.82 7.83 6.41
C LEU A 250 25.31 6.39 6.19
N ALA A 251 25.51 5.99 4.94
CA ALA A 251 26.05 4.68 4.60
C ALA A 251 27.48 4.51 5.16
N SER A 252 28.31 5.54 5.09
CA SER A 252 29.68 5.51 5.62
C SER A 252 29.71 5.32 7.14
N GLN A 253 28.84 6.04 7.86
CA GLN A 253 28.73 5.96 9.32
C GLN A 253 28.27 4.57 9.76
N GLU A 254 27.26 4.01 9.10
CA GLU A 254 26.71 2.69 9.45
C GLU A 254 27.70 1.55 9.13
N LEU A 255 28.41 1.64 8.00
CA LEU A 255 29.39 0.62 7.58
C LEU A 255 30.76 0.77 8.26
N GLY A 256 31.02 1.89 8.95
CA GLY A 256 32.33 2.18 9.53
C GLY A 256 33.47 2.33 8.52
N ARG A 257 33.16 2.59 7.24
CA ARG A 257 34.12 2.80 6.16
C ARG A 257 33.63 3.89 5.20
N PRO A 258 34.52 4.63 4.52
CA PRO A 258 34.09 5.61 3.53
C PRO A 258 33.29 4.97 2.39
N VAL A 259 32.09 5.49 2.15
CA VAL A 259 31.22 5.21 1.00
C VAL A 259 30.95 6.53 0.29
N ARG A 260 31.16 6.54 -1.03
CA ARG A 260 30.82 7.68 -1.88
C ARG A 260 29.91 7.20 -3.00
N LEU A 261 28.70 7.69 -3.00
CA LEU A 261 27.73 7.47 -4.05
C LEU A 261 27.89 8.59 -5.10
N SER A 262 27.81 8.23 -6.38
CA SER A 262 27.91 9.19 -7.48
C SER A 262 27.05 8.77 -8.66
N PHE A 263 26.49 9.74 -9.37
CA PHE A 263 25.90 9.48 -10.68
C PHE A 263 26.96 9.44 -11.76
N GLN A 264 26.84 8.47 -12.66
CA GLN A 264 27.64 8.36 -13.88
C GLN A 264 26.73 8.32 -15.10
N ASP A 265 27.15 9.01 -16.15
CA ASP A 265 26.48 8.94 -17.44
C ASP A 265 26.90 7.66 -18.16
N VAL A 266 25.97 6.71 -18.25
CA VAL A 266 26.20 5.40 -18.86
C VAL A 266 25.25 5.22 -20.05
N SER A 267 25.79 4.69 -21.15
CA SER A 267 24.99 4.30 -22.31
C SER A 267 24.29 2.98 -22.03
N ARG A 268 22.96 3.00 -21.92
CA ARG A 268 22.12 1.84 -21.63
C ARG A 268 20.95 1.76 -22.60
N VAL A 269 20.46 0.54 -22.81
CA VAL A 269 19.19 0.34 -23.47
C VAL A 269 18.08 0.77 -22.52
N ALA A 270 17.14 1.57 -23.02
CA ALA A 270 15.97 2.03 -22.28
C ALA A 270 14.80 2.24 -23.25
N TYR A 271 13.58 2.21 -22.74
CA TYR A 271 12.43 2.65 -23.49
C TYR A 271 12.34 4.18 -23.45
N VAL A 272 12.12 4.80 -24.60
CA VAL A 272 11.84 6.23 -24.70
C VAL A 272 10.34 6.40 -24.87
N ALA A 273 9.69 7.00 -23.86
CA ALA A 273 8.27 7.31 -23.88
C ALA A 273 8.04 8.61 -24.66
N ARG A 274 7.18 8.59 -25.67
CA ARG A 274 6.86 9.75 -26.52
C ARG A 274 5.37 9.93 -26.74
N GLY A 275 4.98 11.15 -27.07
CA GLY A 275 3.60 11.50 -27.43
C GLY A 275 2.95 12.44 -26.44
N THR A 276 1.63 12.57 -26.55
CA THR A 276 0.80 13.41 -25.67
C THR A 276 -0.24 12.54 -24.98
N LEU A 277 -0.34 12.67 -23.66
CA LEU A 277 -1.25 11.88 -22.85
C LEU A 277 -2.70 12.08 -23.31
N THR A 278 -3.28 11.01 -23.86
CA THR A 278 -4.66 10.98 -24.36
C THR A 278 -5.41 9.85 -23.66
N LEU A 279 -6.38 10.21 -22.82
CA LEU A 279 -7.15 9.24 -22.05
C LEU A 279 -8.60 9.16 -22.57
N ASP A 280 -9.05 7.96 -22.90
CA ASP A 280 -10.48 7.68 -23.05
C ASP A 280 -11.07 7.32 -21.69
N GLU A 281 -11.40 8.36 -20.90
CA GLU A 281 -11.93 8.19 -19.54
C GLU A 281 -13.20 7.33 -19.46
N SER A 282 -13.95 7.19 -20.56
CA SER A 282 -15.14 6.36 -20.61
C SER A 282 -14.82 4.87 -20.50
N LYS A 283 -13.58 4.48 -20.80
CA LYS A 283 -13.09 3.10 -20.77
C LYS A 283 -12.20 2.79 -19.57
N LEU A 284 -11.82 3.80 -18.78
CA LEU A 284 -10.92 3.64 -17.65
C LEU A 284 -11.71 3.51 -16.35
N ALA A 285 -11.25 2.61 -15.48
CA ALA A 285 -11.69 2.57 -14.09
C ALA A 285 -11.34 3.90 -13.41
N LYS A 286 -12.07 4.25 -12.34
CA LYS A 286 -11.82 5.45 -11.57
C LYS A 286 -11.46 5.11 -10.13
N TYR A 287 -10.39 5.73 -9.63
CA TYR A 287 -10.03 5.69 -8.22
C TYR A 287 -10.04 7.11 -7.65
N ARG A 288 -10.93 7.37 -6.69
CA ARG A 288 -11.13 8.71 -6.09
C ARG A 288 -11.23 9.80 -7.17
N ASN A 289 -12.12 9.57 -8.14
CA ASN A 289 -12.38 10.44 -9.29
C ASN A 289 -11.19 10.68 -10.25
N LYS A 290 -10.14 9.86 -10.17
CA LYS A 290 -9.01 9.91 -11.12
C LYS A 290 -9.07 8.71 -12.05
N PRO A 291 -8.77 8.88 -13.35
CA PRO A 291 -8.61 7.76 -14.25
C PRO A 291 -7.49 6.84 -13.74
N SER A 292 -7.78 5.55 -13.69
CA SER A 292 -6.87 4.51 -13.21
C SER A 292 -6.28 3.76 -14.40
N ILE A 293 -4.96 3.82 -14.54
CA ILE A 293 -4.21 3.12 -15.57
C ILE A 293 -3.84 1.74 -15.01
N ALA A 294 -4.21 0.68 -15.71
CA ALA A 294 -3.72 -0.65 -15.40
C ALA A 294 -2.28 -0.79 -15.92
N ILE A 295 -1.33 -1.09 -15.04
CA ILE A 295 0.01 -1.53 -15.44
C ILE A 295 0.24 -3.03 -15.21
N ASN A 296 -0.66 -3.67 -14.46
CA ASN A 296 -0.66 -5.11 -14.21
C ASN A 296 -0.93 -5.88 -15.50
N ALA A 297 0.09 -6.54 -16.05
CA ALA A 297 -0.03 -7.30 -17.29
C ALA A 297 0.56 -8.71 -17.16
N GLY A 298 0.31 -9.58 -18.14
CA GLY A 298 0.81 -10.96 -18.18
C GLY A 298 -0.01 -11.97 -17.36
N GLU A 299 0.51 -13.20 -17.28
CA GLU A 299 -0.12 -14.32 -16.56
C GLU A 299 -0.31 -13.97 -15.06
N GLY A 300 -1.45 -14.34 -14.48
CA GLY A 300 -1.80 -14.02 -13.09
C GLY A 300 -2.31 -12.59 -12.83
N ALA A 301 -2.73 -11.85 -13.87
CA ALA A 301 -3.36 -10.55 -13.66
C ALA A 301 -4.63 -10.71 -12.80
N GLY A 302 -4.72 -9.95 -11.70
CA GLY A 302 -5.81 -10.06 -10.72
C GLY A 302 -5.67 -11.18 -9.68
N ALA A 303 -4.62 -12.01 -9.72
CA ALA A 303 -4.41 -13.11 -8.76
C ALA A 303 -3.77 -12.67 -7.43
N HIS A 304 -3.32 -11.42 -7.33
CA HIS A 304 -2.64 -10.87 -6.16
C HIS A 304 -3.27 -9.54 -5.73
N GLY A 305 -3.02 -9.16 -4.47
CA GLY A 305 -3.43 -7.85 -3.96
C GLY A 305 -2.86 -6.72 -4.83
N GLU A 306 -3.72 -5.78 -5.20
CA GLU A 306 -3.33 -4.61 -5.97
C GLU A 306 -3.02 -3.44 -5.03
N ILE A 307 -1.89 -2.77 -5.27
CA ILE A 307 -1.58 -1.48 -4.64
C ILE A 307 -1.97 -0.41 -5.64
N ILE A 308 -2.90 0.46 -5.25
CA ILE A 308 -3.30 1.62 -6.05
C ILE A 308 -2.45 2.81 -5.63
N ASN A 309 -1.65 3.31 -6.57
CA ASN A 309 -0.85 4.52 -6.42
C ASN A 309 -1.55 5.71 -7.09
N VAL A 310 -1.15 6.92 -6.70
CA VAL A 310 -1.65 8.17 -7.26
C VAL A 310 -0.51 9.17 -7.40
N GLY A 311 -0.33 9.74 -8.59
CA GLY A 311 0.74 10.68 -8.89
C GLY A 311 0.53 11.41 -10.21
N ASP A 312 1.56 12.07 -10.69
CA ASP A 312 1.61 12.59 -12.06
C ASP A 312 2.08 11.49 -13.04
N PHE A 313 2.15 11.84 -14.34
CA PHE A 313 2.56 10.90 -15.37
C PHE A 313 4.04 10.50 -15.29
N ALA A 314 4.93 11.40 -14.88
CA ALA A 314 6.34 11.09 -14.66
C ALA A 314 6.52 10.04 -13.55
N THR A 315 5.74 10.17 -12.47
CA THR A 315 5.70 9.18 -11.38
C THR A 315 5.20 7.82 -11.88
N LEU A 316 4.17 7.79 -12.74
CA LEU A 316 3.70 6.57 -13.38
C LEU A 316 4.79 5.90 -14.21
N LEU A 317 5.50 6.66 -15.07
CA LEU A 317 6.58 6.10 -15.90
C LEU A 317 7.73 5.54 -15.08
N ARG A 318 8.06 6.18 -13.96
CA ARG A 318 9.07 5.67 -13.02
C ARG A 318 8.63 4.35 -12.38
N GLU A 319 7.40 4.28 -11.87
CA GLU A 319 6.86 3.04 -11.28
C GLU A 319 6.72 1.93 -12.34
N LEU A 320 6.42 2.29 -13.58
CA LEU A 320 6.39 1.36 -14.70
C LEU A 320 7.80 0.83 -15.03
N SER A 321 8.82 1.69 -14.98
CA SER A 321 10.23 1.31 -15.14
C SER A 321 10.67 0.31 -14.08
N GLU A 322 10.29 0.55 -12.82
CA GLU A 322 10.53 -0.39 -11.71
C GLU A 322 9.78 -1.71 -11.92
N TYR A 323 8.53 -1.64 -12.40
CA TYR A 323 7.70 -2.82 -12.63
C TYR A 323 8.22 -3.74 -13.73
N ILE A 324 8.84 -3.20 -14.77
CA ILE A 324 9.40 -3.96 -15.90
C ILE A 324 10.91 -4.21 -15.79
N ASP A 325 11.56 -3.70 -14.74
CA ASP A 325 13.02 -3.76 -14.53
C ASP A 325 13.84 -3.26 -15.74
N VAL A 326 13.32 -2.22 -16.41
CA VAL A 326 13.99 -1.58 -17.56
C VAL A 326 13.75 -0.09 -17.49
N GLY A 327 14.78 0.67 -17.80
CA GLY A 327 14.72 2.13 -17.85
C GLY A 327 13.67 2.70 -18.77
N ILE A 328 13.00 3.77 -18.32
CA ILE A 328 12.12 4.60 -19.15
C ILE A 328 12.59 6.05 -19.11
N ILE A 329 12.77 6.65 -20.29
CA ILE A 329 13.07 8.08 -20.46
C ILE A 329 11.80 8.77 -20.92
N ASP A 330 11.36 9.77 -20.15
CA ASP A 330 10.19 10.59 -20.47
C ASP A 330 10.57 11.69 -21.47
N GLU A 331 10.16 11.51 -22.73
CA GLU A 331 10.17 12.56 -23.77
C GLU A 331 8.74 12.88 -24.21
N THR A 332 7.77 12.74 -23.30
CA THR A 332 6.36 13.09 -23.54
C THR A 332 6.11 14.59 -23.32
N THR A 333 4.98 15.07 -23.85
CA THR A 333 4.51 16.42 -23.53
C THR A 333 4.11 16.48 -22.07
N SER A 334 4.73 17.40 -21.30
CA SER A 334 4.45 17.58 -19.87
C SER A 334 2.96 17.82 -19.60
N THR A 335 2.44 17.22 -18.54
CA THR A 335 1.06 17.39 -18.09
C THR A 335 1.00 17.50 -16.57
N ASP A 336 0.12 18.35 -16.06
CA ASP A 336 -0.21 18.50 -14.63
C ASP A 336 -1.26 17.48 -14.15
N ARG A 337 -1.70 16.59 -15.06
CA ARG A 337 -2.78 15.65 -14.79
C ARG A 337 -2.38 14.61 -13.75
N ARG A 338 -3.23 14.47 -12.73
CA ARG A 338 -3.11 13.42 -11.70
C ARG A 338 -3.79 12.14 -12.16
N LEU A 339 -3.08 11.03 -12.04
CA LEU A 339 -3.52 9.69 -12.43
C LEU A 339 -3.53 8.78 -11.21
N ALA A 340 -4.31 7.70 -11.30
CA ALA A 340 -4.14 6.54 -10.44
C ALA A 340 -3.59 5.38 -11.28
N TRP A 341 -2.92 4.42 -10.66
CA TRP A 341 -2.55 3.17 -11.31
C TRP A 341 -2.44 2.03 -10.31
N SER A 342 -2.80 0.83 -10.73
CA SER A 342 -2.63 -0.38 -9.92
C SER A 342 -1.34 -1.09 -10.29
N LYS A 343 -0.51 -1.39 -9.28
CA LYS A 343 0.64 -2.29 -9.41
C LYS A 343 0.45 -3.55 -8.58
N ARG A 344 0.99 -4.67 -9.03
CA ARG A 344 0.96 -5.93 -8.27
C ARG A 344 1.78 -5.76 -7.00
N SER A 345 1.24 -6.17 -5.86
CA SER A 345 2.04 -6.39 -4.66
C SER A 345 2.77 -7.72 -4.82
N TYR A 346 3.92 -7.73 -5.49
CA TYR A 346 4.85 -8.83 -5.27
C TYR A 346 5.39 -8.65 -3.86
N ASN A 347 4.88 -9.42 -2.90
CA ASN A 347 5.69 -9.66 -1.72
C ASN A 347 6.96 -10.33 -2.24
N HIS A 348 8.10 -9.63 -2.15
CA HIS A 348 9.36 -10.10 -2.71
C HIS A 348 9.79 -11.46 -2.12
N ASP A 349 9.21 -11.88 -1.00
CA ASP A 349 9.52 -13.16 -0.37
C ASP A 349 8.73 -14.34 -0.99
N GLY A 350 9.46 -15.24 -1.65
CA GLY A 350 9.00 -16.61 -1.94
C GLY A 350 8.41 -16.87 -3.33
N GLN A 351 8.30 -15.87 -4.22
CA GLN A 351 7.86 -16.12 -5.59
C GLN A 351 9.03 -16.49 -6.54
N PRO A 352 8.84 -17.46 -7.45
CA PRO A 352 9.85 -17.82 -8.46
C PRO A 352 10.18 -16.62 -9.37
N ASP A 353 11.44 -16.48 -9.78
CA ASP A 353 11.88 -15.41 -10.70
C ASP A 353 11.12 -15.39 -12.02
N SER A 354 10.59 -16.54 -12.47
CA SER A 354 9.74 -16.65 -13.66
C SER A 354 8.40 -15.94 -13.55
N GLN A 355 7.92 -15.65 -12.33
CA GLN A 355 6.72 -14.84 -12.08
C GLN A 355 7.06 -13.35 -11.89
N ARG A 356 8.34 -13.02 -11.74
CA ARG A 356 8.86 -11.65 -11.58
C ARG A 356 9.21 -11.00 -12.92
N LEU A 357 9.73 -11.78 -13.87
CA LEU A 357 10.16 -11.28 -15.18
C LEU A 357 9.00 -11.24 -16.17
N LEU A 358 8.22 -10.16 -16.11
CA LEU A 358 7.25 -9.82 -17.15
C LEU A 358 7.98 -9.40 -18.43
N ASP A 359 7.55 -9.88 -19.60
CA ASP A 359 7.98 -9.28 -20.88
C ASP A 359 7.55 -7.80 -20.89
N PRO A 360 8.50 -6.83 -20.90
CA PRO A 360 8.18 -5.41 -20.77
C PRO A 360 7.14 -4.95 -21.79
N ARG A 361 7.15 -5.52 -23.00
CA ARG A 361 6.25 -5.16 -24.10
C ARG A 361 4.78 -5.32 -23.73
N ILE A 362 4.44 -6.32 -22.91
CA ILE A 362 3.05 -6.57 -22.51
C ILE A 362 2.53 -5.42 -21.65
N ALA A 363 3.31 -4.95 -20.67
CA ALA A 363 2.94 -3.80 -19.84
C ALA A 363 2.93 -2.50 -20.65
N LEU A 364 3.93 -2.30 -21.51
CA LEU A 364 4.05 -1.09 -22.32
C LEU A 364 2.93 -0.98 -23.37
N ASP A 365 2.52 -2.08 -24.00
CA ASP A 365 1.39 -2.11 -24.93
C ASP A 365 0.07 -1.78 -24.22
N LEU A 366 -0.13 -2.31 -23.00
CA LEU A 366 -1.29 -2.01 -22.17
C LEU A 366 -1.34 -0.52 -21.80
N VAL A 367 -0.21 0.07 -21.41
CA VAL A 367 -0.13 1.51 -21.12
C VAL A 367 -0.35 2.33 -22.40
N THR A 368 0.22 1.91 -23.53
CA THR A 368 0.04 2.56 -24.84
C THR A 368 -1.44 2.63 -25.22
N GLN A 369 -2.17 1.53 -25.08
CA GLN A 369 -3.61 1.47 -25.41
C GLN A 369 -4.46 2.42 -24.55
N GLN A 370 -4.09 2.63 -23.28
CA GLN A 370 -4.83 3.48 -22.35
C GLN A 370 -4.47 4.96 -22.44
N THR A 371 -3.24 5.28 -22.89
CA THR A 371 -2.65 6.62 -22.76
C THR A 371 -2.27 7.27 -24.09
N GLY A 372 -2.20 6.51 -25.17
CA GLY A 372 -1.68 6.97 -26.46
C GLY A 372 -0.17 7.26 -26.48
N ILE A 373 0.55 7.02 -25.37
CA ILE A 373 2.00 7.17 -25.28
C ILE A 373 2.66 5.96 -25.90
N THR A 374 3.66 6.18 -26.75
CA THR A 374 4.41 5.11 -27.40
C THR A 374 5.76 4.91 -26.72
N PHE A 375 6.25 3.66 -26.75
CA PHE A 375 7.53 3.28 -26.18
C PHE A 375 8.41 2.68 -27.26
N GLU A 376 9.63 3.20 -27.40
CA GLU A 376 10.61 2.67 -28.34
C GLU A 376 11.89 2.30 -27.60
N LEU A 377 12.40 1.10 -27.84
CA LEU A 377 13.64 0.65 -27.25
C LEU A 377 14.82 1.34 -27.95
N GLN A 378 15.58 2.14 -27.22
CA GLN A 378 16.72 2.88 -27.76
C GLN A 378 17.91 2.83 -26.81
N THR A 379 19.12 2.99 -27.35
CA THR A 379 20.31 3.24 -26.53
C THR A 379 20.38 4.71 -26.20
N ARG A 380 20.42 5.04 -24.91
CA ARG A 380 20.43 6.41 -24.40
C ARG A 380 21.40 6.54 -23.24
N THR A 381 21.97 7.74 -23.10
CA THR A 381 22.75 8.10 -21.91
C THR A 381 21.81 8.29 -20.74
N ARG A 382 22.11 7.63 -19.62
CA ARG A 382 21.32 7.69 -18.38
C ARG A 382 22.24 7.87 -17.20
N LYS A 383 21.74 8.53 -16.16
CA LYS A 383 22.43 8.64 -14.88
C LYS A 383 22.23 7.34 -14.10
N VAL A 384 23.30 6.59 -13.96
CA VAL A 384 23.37 5.37 -13.14
C VAL A 384 24.07 5.71 -11.84
N LEU A 385 23.49 5.29 -10.72
CA LEU A 385 24.06 5.45 -9.40
C LEU A 385 25.12 4.37 -9.17
N THR A 386 26.36 4.77 -8.90
CA THR A 386 27.49 3.86 -8.68
C THR A 386 28.28 4.24 -7.42
N LEU A 387 29.20 3.37 -7.01
CA LEU A 387 30.25 3.74 -6.06
C LEU A 387 31.33 4.53 -6.80
N SER A 388 31.69 5.70 -6.27
CA SER A 388 32.93 6.35 -6.68
C SER A 388 34.10 5.47 -6.22
N GLN A 389 35.00 5.13 -7.14
CA GLN A 389 36.31 4.62 -6.72
C GLN A 389 36.98 5.71 -5.86
N PRO A 390 37.62 5.38 -4.73
CA PRO A 390 38.48 6.35 -4.07
C PRO A 390 39.47 6.84 -5.12
N PRO A 391 39.76 8.16 -5.20
CA PRO A 391 40.82 8.62 -6.08
C PRO A 391 42.05 7.79 -5.73
N ASP A 392 42.61 7.10 -6.73
CA ASP A 392 43.82 6.31 -6.55
C ASP A 392 44.77 7.14 -5.70
N ARG A 393 45.18 6.60 -4.55
CA ARG A 393 46.26 7.21 -3.78
C ARG A 393 47.40 7.35 -4.77
N ALA A 394 47.69 8.59 -5.19
CA ALA A 394 48.84 8.87 -6.02
C ALA A 394 50.05 8.17 -5.37
N PRO A 395 50.82 7.38 -6.14
CA PRO A 395 51.83 6.48 -5.61
C PRO A 395 52.90 7.18 -4.77
#